data_AF-A0A523ERY6-F1
#
_entry.id   AF-A0A523ERY6-F1
#
_cell.length_a   1.000
_cell.length_b   1.000
_cell.length_c   1.000
_cell.angle_alpha   90.00
_cell.angle_beta   90.00
_cell.angle_gamma   90.00
#
_symmetry.space_group_name_H-M   'P 1'
#
loop_
_entity.id
_entity.type
_entity.pdbx_description
1 polymer ?
#
loop_
_entity_poly.entity_id
_entity_poly.type
_entity_poly.pdbx_seq_one_letter_code
_entity_poly.pdbx_strand_id
1 'polypeptide(L)'
;MSNVDVRETTHDGRRGGDAARLQPARSRIHAGRANLVAGQSGASEGSLMHATDSRLAAVVLTVLVLATVSAFPPTIACPRAYTESQLSSNVRQMAEKVDMLWNGTEDERLWIAEDSSPHFRVFDMEEAAQAPEEIDALVASLRLFVQIEPDDWILTGVLRGLAWMGNPKLNAVFADALEHPSRNVRAVAVQRFVRVKSTEAVSPLERMWSEEIDAEIRINTMLALGCQGSDRFARQFIAALDSPHDPWIEAAIQVLGKLAPMDNELRMLRAARSEEASIRGEAFAALGRWPDSERAKRTLLEGLQDDVSWVSDVAINALDSFEGDEVDAAILGRVFGDNPWLRTTAFMAYRARLGIDHEALIERLERDERFRDENLESYENAVDWEKLAADWERDPNTCPFYPVERDPTKSDYLRLVGNESEESVRCHVRPGAAQRPIFADRTPTGSLISVGDSFEHEGEMWWVGRGCWFPESAVEFVDAAAPDSYVEPDGVEFDIAPTDLTDPWLTALLDAEALELFDRTDRLVGVRILADPAAGEILELFVAAYKNSETLFGLRLESWIKRLREIHHDDSVWQSLDDIDQHSRERWRRLLEDAQAALPAYRVR
;
A
#
# COMPACT_ATOMS: atom_id res chain seq x y z
N MET A 1 37.60 11.22 -59.00
CA MET A 1 38.68 10.23 -58.80
C MET A 1 38.02 9.03 -58.16
N SER A 2 37.51 8.12 -58.99
CA SER A 2 38.21 6.89 -59.39
C SER A 2 38.34 5.94 -58.20
N ASN A 3 37.93 4.69 -58.23
CA ASN A 3 37.20 3.84 -59.16
C ASN A 3 37.23 2.46 -58.47
N VAL A 4 36.29 1.56 -58.80
CA VAL A 4 36.59 0.12 -59.04
C VAL A 4 36.89 -0.71 -57.77
N ASP A 5 36.35 -1.90 -57.50
CA ASP A 5 35.61 -2.89 -58.28
C ASP A 5 35.20 -4.01 -57.29
N VAL A 6 33.98 -4.55 -57.31
CA VAL A 6 33.51 -5.71 -58.12
C VAL A 6 33.59 -7.06 -57.39
N ARG A 7 32.45 -7.76 -57.49
CA ARG A 7 32.15 -9.22 -57.53
C ARG A 7 31.15 -9.60 -56.44
N GLU A 8 29.85 -9.74 -56.69
CA GLU A 8 29.15 -10.43 -57.79
C GLU A 8 29.55 -11.91 -57.93
N THR A 9 28.67 -12.81 -57.48
CA THR A 9 27.98 -13.83 -58.31
C THR A 9 26.95 -14.55 -57.41
N THR A 10 25.63 -14.43 -57.55
CA THR A 10 24.68 -14.72 -58.64
C THR A 10 24.51 -16.21 -58.97
N HIS A 11 23.30 -16.72 -58.75
CA HIS A 11 22.40 -17.37 -59.73
C HIS A 11 21.29 -18.11 -58.97
N ASP A 12 20.04 -18.27 -59.40
CA ASP A 12 19.16 -17.80 -60.49
C ASP A 12 17.88 -18.68 -60.28
N GLY A 13 16.62 -18.33 -60.54
CA GLY A 13 15.98 -17.20 -61.18
C GLY A 13 14.46 -17.28 -60.95
N ARG A 14 13.73 -16.16 -61.07
CA ARG A 14 12.95 -15.73 -62.26
C ARG A 14 11.51 -16.28 -62.27
N ARG A 15 10.42 -15.53 -62.49
CA ARG A 15 10.05 -14.21 -63.07
C ARG A 15 8.70 -13.83 -62.41
N GLY A 16 8.19 -12.60 -62.30
CA GLY A 16 8.50 -11.28 -62.86
C GLY A 16 7.20 -10.45 -62.86
N GLY A 17 7.32 -9.11 -62.79
CA GLY A 17 6.29 -8.20 -63.30
C GLY A 17 5.53 -7.32 -62.30
N ASP A 18 6.13 -6.16 -62.01
CA ASP A 18 5.53 -4.82 -62.04
C ASP A 18 4.49 -4.34 -60.99
N ALA A 19 5.03 -3.47 -60.12
CA ALA A 19 4.76 -2.02 -60.07
C ALA A 19 3.76 -1.43 -59.03
N ALA A 20 4.27 -0.32 -58.47
CA ALA A 20 3.61 0.85 -57.88
C ALA A 20 3.21 0.82 -56.38
N ARG A 21 3.91 1.71 -55.64
CA ARG A 21 3.57 2.23 -54.30
C ARG A 21 2.22 2.95 -54.32
N LEU A 22 1.50 2.94 -53.19
CA LEU A 22 0.76 4.08 -52.61
C LEU A 22 0.26 3.72 -51.20
N GLN A 23 0.52 4.60 -50.22
CA GLN A 23 -0.22 4.77 -48.95
C GLN A 23 -1.41 5.74 -49.19
N PRO A 24 -2.25 6.13 -48.20
CA PRO A 24 -2.94 5.40 -47.12
C PRO A 24 -4.44 5.83 -46.97
N ALA A 25 -5.10 5.38 -45.88
CA ALA A 25 -6.15 6.08 -45.09
C ALA A 25 -7.66 5.77 -45.27
N ARG A 26 -8.27 5.49 -44.09
CA ARG A 26 -9.57 5.96 -43.53
C ARG A 26 -10.89 5.74 -44.28
N SER A 27 -11.88 5.16 -43.58
CA SER A 27 -13.22 5.75 -43.27
C SER A 27 -14.16 4.70 -42.64
N ARG A 28 -14.69 4.95 -41.43
CA ARG A 28 -16.06 5.42 -41.11
C ARG A 28 -17.20 4.58 -41.73
N ILE A 29 -18.02 3.98 -40.87
CA ILE A 29 -19.37 3.53 -41.22
C ILE A 29 -20.37 4.10 -40.22
N HIS A 30 -21.39 4.77 -40.74
CA HIS A 30 -22.61 5.19 -40.05
C HIS A 30 -23.81 4.60 -40.80
N ALA A 31 -24.78 4.10 -40.02
CA ALA A 31 -26.23 4.06 -40.24
C ALA A 31 -26.82 3.37 -41.50
N GLY A 32 -27.83 2.51 -41.28
CA GLY A 32 -28.74 2.12 -42.37
C GLY A 32 -29.68 0.94 -42.09
N ARG A 33 -30.81 1.24 -41.45
CA ARG A 33 -32.02 0.44 -41.21
C ARG A 33 -32.54 -0.47 -42.36
N ALA A 34 -33.12 -1.59 -41.91
CA ALA A 34 -34.49 -2.12 -42.18
C ALA A 34 -34.75 -3.25 -43.21
N ASN A 35 -35.24 -4.34 -42.62
CA ASN A 35 -36.47 -5.13 -42.92
C ASN A 35 -36.55 -6.11 -44.10
N LEU A 36 -36.55 -7.40 -43.71
CA LEU A 36 -37.66 -8.39 -43.78
C LEU A 36 -38.56 -8.47 -45.04
N VAL A 37 -38.72 -9.71 -45.54
CA VAL A 37 -39.93 -10.41 -46.06
C VAL A 37 -39.45 -11.80 -46.53
N ALA A 38 -40.14 -12.95 -46.50
CA ALA A 38 -41.28 -13.52 -45.78
C ALA A 38 -41.36 -15.00 -46.24
N GLY A 39 -42.03 -15.86 -45.47
CA GLY A 39 -42.43 -17.21 -45.91
C GLY A 39 -43.59 -17.73 -45.06
N GLN A 40 -44.80 -17.66 -45.61
CA GLN A 40 -46.10 -17.88 -44.97
C GLN A 40 -46.54 -19.36 -44.93
N SER A 41 -47.39 -19.70 -43.96
CA SER A 41 -48.74 -20.27 -44.12
C SER A 41 -49.35 -20.40 -42.71
N GLY A 42 -50.63 -20.23 -42.40
CA GLY A 42 -51.87 -19.91 -43.10
C GLY A 42 -52.96 -19.96 -42.01
N ALA A 43 -53.88 -18.99 -42.03
CA ALA A 43 -54.72 -18.56 -40.92
C ALA A 43 -55.89 -19.50 -40.53
N SER A 44 -56.42 -19.28 -39.32
CA SER A 44 -57.86 -19.04 -39.16
C SER A 44 -58.09 -17.98 -38.08
N GLU A 45 -58.92 -17.00 -38.44
CA GLU A 45 -59.17 -15.72 -37.76
C GLU A 45 -60.28 -15.81 -36.70
N GLY A 46 -60.26 -14.88 -35.75
CA GLY A 46 -61.32 -14.64 -34.77
C GLY A 46 -61.07 -13.37 -33.95
N SER A 47 -61.14 -12.24 -34.64
CA SER A 47 -60.99 -10.84 -34.24
C SER A 47 -61.55 -10.33 -32.89
N LEU A 48 -60.72 -9.46 -32.28
CA LEU A 48 -60.99 -8.11 -31.75
C LEU A 48 -62.02 -7.90 -30.62
N MET A 49 -61.56 -7.36 -29.48
CA MET A 49 -61.63 -5.89 -29.20
C MET A 49 -61.03 -5.51 -27.83
N HIS A 50 -60.26 -4.42 -27.88
CA HIS A 50 -59.76 -3.48 -26.88
C HIS A 50 -60.34 -3.56 -25.44
N ALA A 51 -59.48 -3.64 -24.41
CA ALA A 51 -58.62 -2.58 -23.89
C ALA A 51 -59.40 -1.44 -23.19
N THR A 52 -59.73 -1.69 -21.93
CA THR A 52 -59.77 -0.68 -20.87
C THR A 52 -59.03 -1.26 -19.66
N ASP A 53 -58.20 -0.43 -19.03
CA ASP A 53 -57.51 -0.65 -17.75
C ASP A 53 -56.13 -1.35 -17.72
N SER A 54 -55.29 -1.12 -18.72
CA SER A 54 -53.83 -1.35 -18.59
C SER A 54 -53.09 -0.26 -17.80
N ARG A 55 -53.73 0.87 -17.47
CA ARG A 55 -53.14 1.90 -16.57
C ARG A 55 -53.40 1.62 -15.09
N LEU A 56 -54.55 1.05 -14.75
CA LEU A 56 -54.85 0.61 -13.38
C LEU A 56 -54.00 -0.62 -13.01
N ALA A 57 -53.83 -1.57 -13.93
CA ALA A 57 -52.94 -2.72 -13.69
C ALA A 57 -51.47 -2.31 -13.48
N ALA A 58 -50.97 -1.33 -14.24
CA ALA A 58 -49.61 -0.84 -14.07
C ALA A 58 -49.43 -0.04 -12.77
N VAL A 59 -50.38 0.81 -12.39
CA VAL A 59 -50.31 1.56 -11.12
C VAL A 59 -50.47 0.62 -9.92
N VAL A 60 -51.33 -0.40 -10.01
CA VAL A 60 -51.47 -1.41 -8.95
C VAL A 60 -50.21 -2.28 -8.84
N LEU A 61 -49.54 -2.62 -9.95
CA LEU A 61 -48.25 -3.32 -9.89
C LEU A 61 -47.12 -2.43 -9.32
N THR A 62 -47.06 -1.16 -9.70
CA THR A 62 -46.04 -0.23 -9.15
C THR A 62 -46.30 0.09 -7.69
N VAL A 63 -47.57 0.20 -7.26
CA VAL A 63 -47.94 0.37 -5.84
C VAL A 63 -47.73 -0.92 -5.06
N LEU A 64 -47.93 -2.12 -5.63
CA LEU A 64 -47.61 -3.39 -4.97
C LEU A 64 -46.10 -3.60 -4.86
N VAL A 65 -45.31 -3.22 -5.87
CA VAL A 65 -43.84 -3.28 -5.81
C VAL A 65 -43.30 -2.24 -4.81
N LEU A 66 -43.88 -1.02 -4.75
CA LEU A 66 -43.52 -0.02 -3.75
C LEU A 66 -44.03 -0.35 -2.33
N ALA A 67 -45.12 -1.11 -2.19
CA ALA A 67 -45.62 -1.58 -0.90
C ALA A 67 -44.95 -2.88 -0.41
N THR A 68 -44.22 -3.59 -1.27
CA THR A 68 -43.30 -4.68 -0.86
C THR A 68 -41.87 -4.20 -0.64
N VAL A 69 -41.53 -2.98 -1.06
CA VAL A 69 -40.23 -2.31 -0.80
C VAL A 69 -40.29 -1.40 0.45
N SER A 70 -41.45 -1.25 1.08
CA SER A 70 -41.60 -0.67 2.43
C SER A 70 -41.56 -1.70 3.56
N ALA A 71 -41.29 -2.97 3.25
CA ALA A 71 -40.69 -3.85 4.22
C ALA A 71 -39.26 -3.34 4.41
N PHE A 72 -39.03 -2.63 5.51
CA PHE A 72 -37.73 -2.34 6.07
C PHE A 72 -36.73 -3.46 5.68
N PRO A 73 -35.48 -3.14 5.28
CA PRO A 73 -34.48 -4.20 5.21
C PRO A 73 -34.60 -4.95 6.54
N PRO A 74 -34.62 -6.30 6.56
CA PRO A 74 -34.47 -6.97 7.84
C PRO A 74 -33.25 -6.29 8.44
N THR A 75 -33.42 -5.64 9.59
CA THR A 75 -32.28 -5.26 10.43
C THR A 75 -31.42 -6.51 10.40
N ILE A 76 -30.29 -6.46 9.69
CA ILE A 76 -29.35 -7.57 9.63
C ILE A 76 -28.75 -7.54 11.03
N ALA A 77 -29.51 -8.09 11.96
CA ALA A 77 -29.12 -8.21 13.33
C ALA A 77 -27.95 -9.17 13.33
N CYS A 78 -26.85 -8.74 13.95
CA CYS A 78 -25.72 -9.59 14.27
C CYS A 78 -26.25 -10.98 14.71
N PRO A 79 -25.75 -12.10 14.15
CA PRO A 79 -26.27 -13.42 14.49
C PRO A 79 -26.10 -13.70 16.00
N ARG A 80 -27.22 -13.56 16.73
CA ARG A 80 -27.45 -13.86 18.16
C ARG A 80 -26.73 -13.01 19.22
N ALA A 81 -27.55 -12.46 20.12
CA ALA A 81 -27.16 -11.99 21.44
C ALA A 81 -26.49 -13.12 22.24
N TYR A 82 -25.25 -12.88 22.69
CA TYR A 82 -24.44 -13.80 23.47
C TYR A 82 -25.07 -14.06 24.84
N THR A 83 -25.24 -15.33 25.22
CA THR A 83 -25.62 -15.69 26.60
C THR A 83 -24.45 -15.44 27.55
N GLU A 84 -24.64 -14.52 28.50
CA GLU A 84 -23.61 -13.83 29.30
C GLU A 84 -22.67 -14.68 30.19
N SER A 85 -22.88 -16.00 30.32
CA SER A 85 -22.36 -16.73 31.49
C SER A 85 -21.07 -17.55 31.30
N GLN A 86 -20.46 -17.64 30.11
CA GLN A 86 -19.29 -18.52 29.90
C GLN A 86 -18.12 -17.94 29.09
N LEU A 87 -18.21 -16.72 28.58
CA LEU A 87 -17.13 -16.12 27.78
C LEU A 87 -16.08 -15.43 28.65
N SER A 88 -14.80 -15.54 28.25
CA SER A 88 -13.76 -14.65 28.75
C SER A 88 -14.14 -13.20 28.43
N SER A 89 -13.78 -12.25 29.30
CA SER A 89 -14.11 -10.83 29.09
C SER A 89 -13.61 -10.30 27.74
N ASN A 90 -12.57 -10.92 27.17
CA ASN A 90 -11.90 -10.48 25.96
C ASN A 90 -12.71 -10.82 24.69
N VAL A 91 -13.24 -12.05 24.58
CA VAL A 91 -14.07 -12.44 23.42
C VAL A 91 -15.35 -11.61 23.38
N ARG A 92 -15.94 -11.32 24.54
CA ARG A 92 -17.10 -10.42 24.63
C ARG A 92 -16.78 -9.00 24.16
N GLN A 93 -15.67 -8.42 24.60
CA GLN A 93 -15.24 -7.09 24.15
C GLN A 93 -15.01 -7.06 22.63
N MET A 94 -14.40 -8.11 22.05
CA MET A 94 -14.26 -8.21 20.59
C MET A 94 -15.62 -8.28 19.89
N ALA A 95 -16.58 -9.03 20.45
CA ALA A 95 -17.94 -9.09 19.93
C ALA A 95 -18.67 -7.75 19.98
N GLU A 96 -18.47 -6.96 21.04
CA GLU A 96 -18.97 -5.58 21.12
C GLU A 96 -18.38 -4.69 20.02
N LYS A 97 -17.10 -4.87 19.65
CA LYS A 97 -16.50 -4.13 18.53
C LYS A 97 -17.08 -4.55 17.19
N VAL A 98 -17.33 -5.84 16.99
CA VAL A 98 -18.08 -6.28 15.81
C VAL A 98 -19.48 -5.65 15.80
N ASP A 99 -20.22 -5.64 16.92
CA ASP A 99 -21.53 -4.99 16.98
C ASP A 99 -21.48 -3.49 16.67
N MET A 100 -20.45 -2.78 17.17
CA MET A 100 -20.22 -1.37 16.85
C MET A 100 -19.92 -1.15 15.35
N LEU A 101 -19.23 -2.07 14.66
CA LEU A 101 -19.06 -1.98 13.20
C LEU A 101 -20.40 -2.02 12.45
N TRP A 102 -21.36 -2.79 12.96
CA TRP A 102 -22.68 -2.97 12.36
C TRP A 102 -23.68 -1.86 12.73
N ASN A 103 -23.68 -1.45 13.99
CA ASN A 103 -24.76 -0.65 14.59
C ASN A 103 -24.29 0.68 15.20
N GLY A 104 -22.98 0.92 15.24
CA GLY A 104 -22.40 2.13 15.79
C GLY A 104 -22.59 3.36 14.91
N THR A 105 -22.24 4.53 15.45
CA THR A 105 -22.16 5.75 14.66
C THR A 105 -21.06 5.66 13.60
N GLU A 106 -21.08 6.54 12.59
CA GLU A 106 -19.99 6.62 11.61
C GLU A 106 -18.62 6.73 12.29
N ASP A 107 -18.50 7.56 13.32
CA ASP A 107 -17.24 7.76 14.03
C ASP A 107 -16.80 6.57 14.87
N GLU A 108 -17.73 5.85 15.50
CA GLU A 108 -17.42 4.60 16.20
C GLU A 108 -16.87 3.56 15.23
N ARG A 109 -17.45 3.49 14.03
CA ARG A 109 -17.04 2.55 12.97
C ARG A 109 -15.68 2.94 12.39
N LEU A 110 -15.45 4.24 12.14
CA LEU A 110 -14.16 4.77 11.68
C LEU A 110 -13.05 4.54 12.71
N TRP A 111 -13.34 4.78 13.99
CA TRP A 111 -12.38 4.53 15.06
C TRP A 111 -11.91 3.07 15.08
N ILE A 112 -12.84 2.12 14.92
CA ILE A 112 -12.49 0.70 14.83
C ILE A 112 -11.68 0.40 13.57
N ALA A 113 -12.02 1.01 12.43
CA ALA A 113 -11.30 0.78 11.18
C ALA A 113 -9.87 1.35 11.20
N GLU A 114 -9.68 2.55 11.75
CA GLU A 114 -8.39 3.25 11.80
C GLU A 114 -7.41 2.63 12.81
N ASP A 115 -7.90 2.03 13.89
CA ASP A 115 -7.10 1.32 14.91
C ASP A 115 -7.61 -0.12 15.14
N SER A 116 -7.71 -0.89 14.06
CA SER A 116 -8.35 -2.23 14.06
C SER A 116 -7.60 -3.29 14.89
N SER A 117 -6.26 -3.31 14.84
CA SER A 117 -5.47 -4.41 15.42
C SER A 117 -5.72 -4.65 16.93
N PRO A 118 -5.72 -3.62 17.80
CA PRO A 118 -6.02 -3.81 19.22
C PRO A 118 -7.41 -4.37 19.52
N HIS A 119 -8.40 -4.10 18.66
CA HIS A 119 -9.78 -4.53 18.84
C HIS A 119 -9.99 -6.01 18.54
N PHE A 120 -9.22 -6.57 17.62
CA PHE A 120 -9.38 -7.95 17.15
C PHE A 120 -8.24 -8.89 17.58
N ARG A 121 -7.26 -8.40 18.35
CA ARG A 121 -6.11 -9.18 18.87
C ARG A 121 -6.47 -10.52 19.53
N VAL A 122 -7.70 -10.66 20.01
CA VAL A 122 -8.20 -11.88 20.66
C VAL A 122 -8.16 -13.07 19.71
N PHE A 123 -8.27 -12.87 18.38
CA PHE A 123 -8.13 -13.96 17.40
C PHE A 123 -6.84 -14.76 17.53
N ASP A 124 -5.74 -14.12 17.96
CA ASP A 124 -4.42 -14.76 18.11
C ASP A 124 -4.13 -15.24 19.53
N MET A 125 -5.10 -15.16 20.44
CA MET A 125 -4.93 -15.50 21.84
C MET A 125 -5.47 -16.90 22.15
N GLU A 126 -4.98 -17.50 23.22
CA GLU A 126 -5.45 -18.82 23.68
C GLU A 126 -6.96 -18.81 23.93
N GLU A 127 -7.52 -17.69 24.37
CA GLU A 127 -8.96 -17.51 24.59
C GLU A 127 -9.81 -17.75 23.34
N ALA A 128 -9.31 -17.44 22.14
CA ALA A 128 -10.05 -17.76 20.91
C ALA A 128 -10.14 -19.27 20.68
N ALA A 129 -9.11 -20.04 21.03
CA ALA A 129 -9.13 -21.50 20.92
C ALA A 129 -10.11 -22.13 21.94
N GLN A 130 -10.34 -21.47 23.07
CA GLN A 130 -11.27 -21.92 24.12
C GLN A 130 -12.74 -21.60 23.83
N ALA A 131 -13.04 -20.73 22.85
CA ALA A 131 -14.39 -20.30 22.47
C ALA A 131 -14.67 -20.48 20.95
N PRO A 132 -14.55 -21.70 20.40
CA PRO A 132 -14.56 -21.92 18.96
C PRO A 132 -15.88 -21.54 18.28
N GLU A 133 -17.04 -21.76 18.93
CA GLU A 133 -18.36 -21.45 18.36
C GLU A 133 -18.58 -19.94 18.24
N GLU A 134 -18.13 -19.17 19.22
CA GLU A 134 -18.24 -17.71 19.21
C GLU A 134 -17.26 -17.08 18.23
N ILE A 135 -16.04 -17.62 18.12
CA ILE A 135 -15.11 -17.21 17.07
C ILE A 135 -15.68 -17.51 15.68
N ASP A 136 -16.34 -18.65 15.48
CA ASP A 136 -17.02 -18.96 14.21
C ASP A 136 -18.16 -17.98 13.91
N ALA A 137 -18.94 -17.60 14.93
CA ALA A 137 -19.99 -16.60 14.79
C ALA A 137 -19.42 -15.21 14.42
N LEU A 138 -18.34 -14.78 15.06
CA LEU A 138 -17.67 -13.51 14.77
C LEU A 138 -17.07 -13.51 13.36
N VAL A 139 -16.41 -14.59 12.95
CA VAL A 139 -15.90 -14.76 11.59
C VAL A 139 -17.04 -14.71 10.58
N ALA A 140 -18.16 -15.41 10.82
CA ALA A 140 -19.33 -15.33 9.95
C ALA A 140 -19.91 -13.92 9.86
N SER A 141 -19.92 -13.17 10.97
CA SER A 141 -20.36 -11.77 10.99
C SER A 141 -19.43 -10.86 10.18
N LEU A 142 -18.11 -11.05 10.28
CA LEU A 142 -17.12 -10.29 9.50
C LEU A 142 -17.21 -10.61 8.01
N ARG A 143 -17.44 -11.87 7.63
CA ARG A 143 -17.69 -12.26 6.24
C ARG A 143 -18.90 -11.55 5.66
N LEU A 144 -20.00 -11.49 6.40
CA LEU A 144 -21.19 -10.78 5.96
C LEU A 144 -20.93 -9.27 5.86
N PHE A 145 -20.18 -8.70 6.81
CA PHE A 145 -19.80 -7.29 6.82
C PHE A 145 -19.01 -6.93 5.55
N VAL A 146 -18.02 -7.73 5.16
CA VAL A 146 -17.26 -7.58 3.90
C VAL A 146 -18.16 -7.52 2.66
N GLN A 147 -19.28 -8.24 2.66
CA GLN A 147 -20.17 -8.31 1.50
C GLN A 147 -21.14 -7.13 1.39
N ILE A 148 -21.47 -6.48 2.50
CA ILE A 148 -22.55 -5.49 2.54
C ILE A 148 -22.07 -4.08 2.82
N GLU A 149 -20.90 -3.91 3.41
CA GLU A 149 -20.40 -2.61 3.82
C GLU A 149 -20.04 -1.75 2.61
N PRO A 150 -20.71 -0.61 2.40
CA PRO A 150 -20.43 0.23 1.24
C PRO A 150 -19.16 1.08 1.39
N ASP A 151 -18.75 1.40 2.62
CA ASP A 151 -17.56 2.22 2.86
C ASP A 151 -16.29 1.34 2.80
N ASP A 152 -15.57 1.44 1.68
CA ASP A 152 -14.38 0.65 1.45
C ASP A 152 -13.17 1.13 2.27
N TRP A 153 -13.20 2.35 2.83
CA TRP A 153 -12.21 2.82 3.80
C TRP A 153 -12.38 2.07 5.12
N ILE A 154 -13.62 1.96 5.61
CA ILE A 154 -13.94 1.18 6.82
C ILE A 154 -13.54 -0.29 6.62
N LEU A 155 -13.95 -0.90 5.49
CA LEU A 155 -13.58 -2.29 5.18
C LEU A 155 -12.07 -2.50 5.12
N THR A 156 -11.37 -1.62 4.41
CA THR A 156 -9.91 -1.70 4.23
C THR A 156 -9.19 -1.57 5.58
N GLY A 157 -9.62 -0.65 6.44
CA GLY A 157 -9.05 -0.48 7.79
C GLY A 157 -9.26 -1.72 8.68
N VAL A 158 -10.49 -2.25 8.71
CA VAL A 158 -10.79 -3.49 9.45
C VAL A 158 -9.93 -4.65 8.94
N LEU A 159 -9.90 -4.88 7.62
CA LEU A 159 -9.14 -5.96 6.99
C LEU A 159 -7.63 -5.82 7.21
N ARG A 160 -7.07 -4.59 7.18
CA ARG A 160 -5.63 -4.36 7.47
C ARG A 160 -5.27 -4.79 8.89
N GLY A 161 -6.11 -4.47 9.88
CA GLY A 161 -5.89 -4.91 11.26
C GLY A 161 -5.95 -6.43 11.41
N LEU A 162 -6.86 -7.09 10.67
CA LEU A 162 -7.01 -8.55 10.67
C LEU A 162 -5.93 -9.28 9.85
N ALA A 163 -5.30 -8.61 8.87
CA ALA A 163 -4.45 -9.27 7.86
C ALA A 163 -3.22 -9.94 8.47
N TRP A 164 -2.69 -9.37 9.55
CA TRP A 164 -1.50 -9.84 10.25
C TRP A 164 -1.80 -10.88 11.33
N MET A 165 -3.08 -11.20 11.54
CA MET A 165 -3.49 -12.17 12.54
C MET A 165 -3.28 -13.60 12.04
N GLY A 166 -2.70 -14.43 12.90
CA GLY A 166 -2.35 -15.83 12.65
C GLY A 166 -3.54 -16.79 12.67
N ASN A 167 -4.72 -16.34 13.09
CA ASN A 167 -5.91 -17.20 13.12
C ASN A 167 -6.34 -17.63 11.69
N PRO A 168 -6.31 -18.94 11.35
CA PRO A 168 -6.62 -19.41 10.01
C PRO A 168 -8.10 -19.27 9.65
N LYS A 169 -9.03 -19.15 10.62
CA LYS A 169 -10.45 -18.94 10.34
C LYS A 169 -10.71 -17.62 9.62
N LEU A 170 -9.83 -16.63 9.80
CA LEU A 170 -9.92 -15.35 9.10
C LEU A 170 -9.71 -15.50 7.59
N ASN A 171 -9.09 -16.58 7.11
CA ASN A 171 -8.89 -16.81 5.67
C ASN A 171 -10.20 -16.76 4.88
N ALA A 172 -11.31 -17.20 5.47
CA ALA A 172 -12.63 -17.12 4.83
C ALA A 172 -13.11 -15.67 4.64
N VAL A 173 -12.77 -14.76 5.56
CA VAL A 173 -13.08 -13.31 5.46
C VAL A 173 -12.34 -12.70 4.27
N PHE A 174 -11.04 -13.00 4.14
CA PHE A 174 -10.23 -12.47 3.05
C PHE A 174 -10.53 -13.15 1.71
N ALA A 175 -10.94 -14.42 1.70
CA ALA A 175 -11.39 -15.08 0.48
C ALA A 175 -12.63 -14.40 -0.11
N ASP A 176 -13.60 -14.01 0.73
CA ASP A 176 -14.75 -13.21 0.30
C ASP A 176 -14.30 -11.81 -0.21
N ALA A 177 -13.32 -11.19 0.45
CA ALA A 177 -12.79 -9.87 0.07
C ALA A 177 -12.07 -9.84 -1.29
N LEU A 178 -11.52 -10.97 -1.77
CA LEU A 178 -10.92 -11.07 -3.11
C LEU A 178 -11.93 -10.81 -4.25
N GLU A 179 -13.22 -11.01 -3.98
CA GLU A 179 -14.30 -10.82 -4.97
C GLU A 179 -14.99 -9.46 -4.84
N HIS A 180 -14.49 -8.59 -3.95
CA HIS A 180 -15.12 -7.31 -3.66
C HIS A 180 -14.93 -6.31 -4.83
N PRO A 181 -15.93 -5.46 -5.15
CA PRO A 181 -15.84 -4.48 -6.24
C PRO A 181 -14.79 -3.39 -6.03
N SER A 182 -14.53 -2.97 -4.78
CA SER A 182 -13.45 -2.00 -4.47
C SER A 182 -12.07 -2.64 -4.64
N ARG A 183 -11.19 -1.98 -5.41
CA ARG A 183 -9.79 -2.40 -5.57
C ARG A 183 -9.02 -2.38 -4.25
N ASN A 184 -9.36 -1.45 -3.35
CA ASN A 184 -8.68 -1.28 -2.07
C ASN A 184 -8.87 -2.53 -1.19
N VAL A 185 -10.09 -3.05 -1.16
CA VAL A 185 -10.45 -4.28 -0.44
C VAL A 185 -9.76 -5.50 -1.04
N ARG A 186 -9.75 -5.62 -2.38
CA ARG A 186 -9.03 -6.71 -3.06
C ARG A 186 -7.54 -6.66 -2.75
N ALA A 187 -6.91 -5.49 -2.84
CA ALA A 187 -5.48 -5.32 -2.58
C ALA A 187 -5.07 -5.86 -1.19
N VAL A 188 -5.81 -5.51 -0.13
CA VAL A 188 -5.54 -6.03 1.23
C VAL A 188 -5.72 -7.54 1.31
N ALA A 189 -6.76 -8.08 0.66
CA ALA A 189 -7.00 -9.52 0.65
C ALA A 189 -5.87 -10.30 -0.04
N VAL A 190 -5.36 -9.79 -1.16
CA VAL A 190 -4.22 -10.37 -1.85
C VAL A 190 -2.97 -10.35 -0.98
N GLN A 191 -2.68 -9.22 -0.32
CA GLN A 191 -1.52 -9.09 0.56
C GLN A 191 -1.49 -10.15 1.66
N ARG A 192 -2.65 -10.53 2.22
CA ARG A 192 -2.72 -11.66 3.16
C ARG A 192 -2.28 -12.96 2.50
N PHE A 193 -2.79 -13.27 1.31
CA PHE A 193 -2.52 -14.55 0.63
C PHE A 193 -1.17 -14.61 -0.10
N VAL A 194 -0.42 -13.51 -0.18
CA VAL A 194 1.01 -13.54 -0.49
C VAL A 194 1.80 -14.21 0.65
N ARG A 195 1.31 -14.08 1.89
CA ARG A 195 2.01 -14.54 3.11
C ARG A 195 1.40 -15.78 3.73
N VAL A 196 0.10 -16.00 3.56
CA VAL A 196 -0.64 -17.07 4.23
C VAL A 196 -1.21 -18.04 3.20
N LYS A 197 -1.02 -19.34 3.42
CA LYS A 197 -1.68 -20.37 2.62
C LYS A 197 -3.12 -20.56 3.06
N SER A 198 -3.99 -20.67 2.06
CA SER A 198 -5.38 -21.03 2.19
C SER A 198 -5.85 -21.69 0.91
N THR A 199 -6.28 -22.95 1.00
CA THR A 199 -6.89 -23.65 -0.14
C THR A 199 -8.15 -22.95 -0.63
N GLU A 200 -8.85 -22.22 0.25
CA GLU A 200 -10.05 -21.44 -0.09
C GLU A 200 -9.74 -20.24 -0.98
N ALA A 201 -8.51 -19.71 -0.92
CA ALA A 201 -8.10 -18.56 -1.70
C ALA A 201 -7.72 -18.90 -3.15
N VAL A 202 -7.39 -20.17 -3.46
CA VAL A 202 -6.90 -20.57 -4.78
C VAL A 202 -7.86 -20.17 -5.89
N SER A 203 -9.12 -20.62 -5.84
CA SER A 203 -10.08 -20.33 -6.92
C SER A 203 -10.44 -18.85 -7.08
N PRO A 204 -10.65 -18.07 -6.00
CA PRO A 204 -10.77 -16.61 -6.08
C PRO A 204 -9.53 -15.93 -6.69
N LEU A 205 -8.31 -16.27 -6.24
CA LEU A 205 -7.07 -15.71 -6.79
C LEU A 205 -6.90 -16.03 -8.28
N GLU A 206 -7.26 -17.24 -8.72
CA GLU A 206 -7.18 -17.62 -10.14
C GLU A 206 -8.16 -16.86 -11.03
N ARG A 207 -9.36 -16.55 -10.52
CA ARG A 207 -10.32 -15.66 -11.20
C ARG A 207 -9.76 -14.25 -11.30
N MET A 208 -9.29 -13.71 -10.18
CA MET A 208 -8.75 -12.36 -10.12
C MET A 208 -7.53 -12.18 -11.03
N TRP A 209 -6.63 -13.17 -11.14
CA TRP A 209 -5.54 -13.13 -12.13
C TRP A 209 -6.03 -12.94 -13.59
N SER A 210 -7.21 -13.49 -13.89
CA SER A 210 -7.82 -13.45 -15.23
C SER A 210 -8.66 -12.20 -15.48
N GLU A 211 -9.18 -11.56 -14.43
CA GLU A 211 -10.18 -10.48 -14.51
C GLU A 211 -9.64 -9.11 -14.07
N GLU A 212 -8.66 -9.08 -13.16
CA GLU A 212 -8.07 -7.85 -12.65
C GLU A 212 -7.29 -7.12 -13.75
N ILE A 213 -7.38 -5.80 -13.74
CA ILE A 213 -6.72 -4.90 -14.69
C ILE A 213 -5.63 -4.06 -14.03
N ASP A 214 -5.71 -3.87 -12.71
CA ASP A 214 -4.70 -3.15 -11.93
C ASP A 214 -3.39 -3.96 -11.88
N ALA A 215 -2.31 -3.37 -12.43
CA ALA A 215 -1.02 -4.04 -12.55
C ALA A 215 -0.41 -4.40 -11.19
N GLU A 216 -0.56 -3.55 -10.17
CA GLU A 216 -0.02 -3.78 -8.83
C GLU A 216 -0.73 -4.95 -8.15
N ILE A 217 -2.06 -4.97 -8.24
CA ILE A 217 -2.86 -6.08 -7.70
C ILE A 217 -2.53 -7.36 -8.46
N ARG A 218 -2.34 -7.33 -9.78
CA ARG A 218 -1.97 -8.53 -10.55
C ARG A 218 -0.60 -9.08 -10.18
N ILE A 219 0.41 -8.25 -9.92
CA ILE A 219 1.72 -8.69 -9.42
C ILE A 219 1.55 -9.43 -8.10
N ASN A 220 0.85 -8.82 -7.14
CA ASN A 220 0.60 -9.45 -5.84
C ASN A 220 -0.27 -10.72 -5.98
N THR A 221 -1.18 -10.76 -6.95
CA THR A 221 -1.98 -11.95 -7.27
C THR A 221 -1.10 -13.10 -7.74
N MET A 222 -0.13 -12.82 -8.62
CA MET A 222 0.82 -13.81 -9.11
C MET A 222 1.64 -14.39 -7.95
N LEU A 223 2.17 -13.53 -7.07
CA LEU A 223 2.86 -13.96 -5.85
C LEU A 223 1.96 -14.82 -4.97
N ALA A 224 0.72 -14.39 -4.71
CA ALA A 224 -0.24 -15.13 -3.93
C ALA A 224 -0.54 -16.51 -4.55
N LEU A 225 -0.73 -16.60 -5.87
CA LEU A 225 -0.91 -17.87 -6.58
C LEU A 225 0.29 -18.80 -6.44
N GLY A 226 1.52 -18.28 -6.56
CA GLY A 226 2.73 -19.04 -6.26
C GLY A 226 2.78 -19.50 -4.80
N CYS A 227 2.25 -18.71 -3.88
CA CYS A 227 2.22 -19.05 -2.45
C CYS A 227 1.27 -20.22 -2.20
N GLN A 228 0.11 -20.18 -2.86
CA GLN A 228 -0.86 -21.26 -2.82
C GLN A 228 -0.45 -22.50 -3.62
N GLY A 229 0.64 -22.43 -4.38
CA GLY A 229 1.11 -23.54 -5.22
C GLY A 229 0.27 -23.76 -6.48
N SER A 230 -0.47 -22.75 -6.95
CA SER A 230 -1.21 -22.86 -8.22
C SER A 230 -0.25 -22.71 -9.40
N ASP A 231 -0.09 -23.79 -10.18
CA ASP A 231 0.71 -23.84 -11.40
C ASP A 231 -0.12 -23.55 -12.67
N ARG A 232 -1.43 -23.31 -12.52
CA ARG A 232 -2.39 -23.13 -13.62
C ARG A 232 -1.95 -22.08 -14.64
N PHE A 233 -1.29 -21.02 -14.17
CA PHE A 233 -0.82 -19.90 -14.98
C PHE A 233 0.70 -19.88 -15.21
N ALA A 234 1.41 -20.96 -14.87
CA ALA A 234 2.87 -21.04 -15.02
C ALA A 234 3.36 -20.66 -16.43
N ARG A 235 2.62 -21.04 -17.49
CA ARG A 235 2.96 -20.63 -18.87
C ARG A 235 2.91 -19.12 -19.11
N GLN A 236 1.99 -18.41 -18.44
CA GLN A 236 1.89 -16.95 -18.54
C GLN A 236 3.02 -16.29 -17.75
N PHE A 237 3.32 -16.79 -16.56
CA PHE A 237 4.46 -16.32 -15.77
C PHE A 237 5.80 -16.54 -16.50
N ILE A 238 5.93 -17.67 -17.20
CA ILE A 238 7.09 -17.97 -18.05
C ILE A 238 7.23 -16.94 -19.19
N ALA A 239 6.11 -16.49 -19.78
CA ALA A 239 6.14 -15.52 -20.87
C ALA A 239 6.64 -14.14 -20.42
N ALA A 240 6.44 -13.76 -19.16
CA ALA A 240 6.99 -12.52 -18.60
C ALA A 240 8.53 -12.54 -18.60
N LEU A 241 9.16 -13.70 -18.38
CA LEU A 241 10.63 -13.85 -18.40
C LEU A 241 11.24 -13.69 -19.80
N ASP A 242 10.46 -13.87 -20.87
CA ASP A 242 10.93 -13.77 -22.26
C ASP A 242 10.73 -12.33 -22.82
N SER A 243 10.18 -11.39 -22.04
CA SER A 243 9.97 -9.98 -22.41
C SER A 243 10.88 -9.07 -21.57
N PRO A 244 11.97 -8.52 -22.14
CA PRO A 244 12.85 -7.59 -21.42
C PRO A 244 12.05 -6.36 -20.95
N HIS A 245 12.27 -5.92 -19.71
CA HIS A 245 11.57 -4.81 -19.05
C HIS A 245 10.09 -5.03 -18.73
N ASP A 246 9.60 -6.26 -18.76
CA ASP A 246 8.28 -6.54 -18.20
C ASP A 246 8.32 -6.28 -16.68
N PRO A 247 7.44 -5.41 -16.14
CA PRO A 247 7.44 -5.07 -14.71
C PRO A 247 7.13 -6.27 -13.81
N TRP A 248 6.75 -7.42 -14.39
CA TRP A 248 6.41 -8.63 -13.65
C TRP A 248 7.56 -9.64 -13.59
N ILE A 249 8.73 -9.34 -14.16
CA ILE A 249 9.85 -10.31 -14.25
C ILE A 249 10.25 -10.83 -12.87
N GLU A 250 10.48 -9.96 -11.89
CA GLU A 250 10.93 -10.34 -10.55
C GLU A 250 9.92 -11.27 -9.86
N ALA A 251 8.66 -10.84 -9.86
CA ALA A 251 7.55 -11.61 -9.32
C ALA A 251 7.38 -12.97 -10.02
N ALA A 252 7.60 -13.01 -11.34
CA ALA A 252 7.56 -14.25 -12.10
C ALA A 252 8.74 -15.17 -11.75
N ILE A 253 9.95 -14.65 -11.55
CA ILE A 253 11.11 -15.42 -11.09
C ILE A 253 10.83 -16.03 -9.72
N GLN A 254 10.36 -15.22 -8.77
CA GLN A 254 10.01 -15.67 -7.42
C GLN A 254 8.99 -16.84 -7.46
N VAL A 255 7.89 -16.65 -8.19
CA VAL A 255 6.82 -17.65 -8.28
C VAL A 255 7.29 -18.91 -8.98
N LEU A 256 7.99 -18.79 -10.10
CA LEU A 256 8.46 -19.95 -10.87
C LEU A 256 9.58 -20.70 -10.16
N GLY A 257 10.42 -20.02 -9.38
CA GLY A 257 11.38 -20.64 -8.47
C GLY A 257 10.66 -21.46 -7.40
N LYS A 258 9.62 -20.90 -6.77
CA LYS A 258 8.84 -21.60 -5.74
C LYS A 258 8.04 -22.79 -6.27
N LEU A 259 7.38 -22.64 -7.41
CA LEU A 259 6.63 -23.72 -8.05
C LEU A 259 7.58 -24.82 -8.56
N ALA A 260 8.84 -24.46 -8.85
CA ALA A 260 9.90 -25.33 -9.36
C ALA A 260 9.43 -26.36 -10.42
N PRO A 261 8.62 -25.98 -11.43
CA PRO A 261 8.26 -26.94 -12.47
C PRO A 261 9.54 -27.33 -13.21
N MET A 262 9.62 -28.60 -13.58
CA MET A 262 10.86 -29.31 -13.95
C MET A 262 11.67 -28.69 -15.11
N ASP A 263 11.10 -27.72 -15.87
CA ASP A 263 11.68 -27.11 -17.08
C ASP A 263 12.02 -25.60 -16.95
N ASN A 264 12.17 -25.04 -15.74
CA ASN A 264 12.48 -23.61 -15.54
C ASN A 264 13.94 -23.26 -15.21
N GLU A 265 14.77 -24.24 -14.89
CA GLU A 265 16.18 -24.04 -14.52
C GLU A 265 16.94 -23.19 -15.56
N LEU A 266 16.79 -23.51 -16.86
CA LEU A 266 17.45 -22.76 -17.95
C LEU A 266 17.02 -21.29 -18.04
N ARG A 267 15.83 -20.94 -17.56
CA ARG A 267 15.36 -19.55 -17.50
C ARG A 267 15.99 -18.81 -16.34
N MET A 268 16.08 -19.46 -15.17
CA MET A 268 16.77 -18.90 -14.01
C MET A 268 18.26 -18.72 -14.28
N LEU A 269 18.91 -19.67 -14.96
CA LEU A 269 20.30 -19.54 -15.42
C LEU A 269 20.52 -18.38 -16.42
N ARG A 270 19.49 -17.99 -17.19
CA ARG A 270 19.53 -16.80 -18.05
C ARG A 270 19.31 -15.51 -17.24
N ALA A 271 18.33 -15.49 -16.34
CA ALA A 271 18.03 -14.35 -15.47
C ALA A 271 19.19 -14.01 -14.52
N ALA A 272 19.92 -15.03 -14.05
CA ALA A 272 21.15 -14.87 -13.26
C ALA A 272 22.29 -14.13 -14.00
N ARG A 273 22.13 -13.86 -15.30
CA ARG A 273 23.07 -13.07 -16.13
C ARG A 273 22.52 -11.71 -16.53
N SER A 274 21.42 -11.27 -15.90
CA SER A 274 20.81 -9.96 -16.14
C SER A 274 21.76 -8.81 -15.76
N GLU A 275 21.68 -7.69 -16.47
CA GLU A 275 22.36 -6.46 -16.08
C GLU A 275 21.74 -5.86 -14.80
N GLU A 276 20.44 -6.08 -14.59
CA GLU A 276 19.70 -5.65 -13.40
C GLU A 276 20.01 -6.55 -12.19
N ALA A 277 20.49 -5.94 -11.11
CA ALA A 277 20.85 -6.64 -9.88
C ALA A 277 19.66 -7.33 -9.22
N SER A 278 18.47 -6.70 -9.22
CA SER A 278 17.22 -7.25 -8.66
C SER A 278 16.89 -8.61 -9.29
N ILE A 279 16.89 -8.66 -10.63
CA ILE A 279 16.65 -9.88 -11.42
C ILE A 279 17.71 -10.96 -11.14
N ARG A 280 18.99 -10.60 -11.01
CA ARG A 280 20.06 -11.56 -10.69
C ARG A 280 19.86 -12.18 -9.31
N GLY A 281 19.58 -11.36 -8.31
CA GLY A 281 19.33 -11.80 -6.94
C GLY A 281 18.17 -12.78 -6.87
N GLU A 282 17.02 -12.43 -7.46
CA GLU A 282 15.85 -13.32 -7.51
C GLU A 282 16.15 -14.64 -8.23
N ALA A 283 16.92 -14.59 -9.31
CA ALA A 283 17.32 -15.79 -10.04
C ALA A 283 18.24 -16.69 -9.20
N PHE A 284 19.18 -16.13 -8.44
CA PHE A 284 20.02 -16.90 -7.52
C PHE A 284 19.18 -17.53 -6.40
N ALA A 285 18.26 -16.79 -5.79
CA ALA A 285 17.34 -17.35 -4.79
C ALA A 285 16.54 -18.54 -5.36
N ALA A 286 16.03 -18.40 -6.59
CA ALA A 286 15.29 -19.46 -7.27
C ALA A 286 16.18 -20.68 -7.57
N LEU A 287 17.43 -20.49 -8.01
CA LEU A 287 18.36 -21.58 -8.36
C LEU A 287 18.65 -22.54 -7.19
N GLY A 288 18.50 -22.07 -5.95
CA GLY A 288 18.49 -22.89 -4.73
C GLY A 288 17.56 -24.11 -4.78
N ARG A 289 16.49 -24.03 -5.59
CA ARG A 289 15.46 -25.09 -5.73
C ARG A 289 15.84 -26.24 -6.67
N TRP A 290 17.05 -26.21 -7.25
CA TRP A 290 17.60 -27.29 -8.08
C TRP A 290 18.91 -27.85 -7.48
N PRO A 291 18.87 -28.44 -6.26
CA PRO A 291 20.08 -28.85 -5.53
C PRO A 291 20.92 -29.91 -6.25
N ASP A 292 20.29 -30.73 -7.11
CA ASP A 292 20.96 -31.75 -7.91
C ASP A 292 21.56 -31.20 -9.23
N SER A 293 21.38 -29.91 -9.55
CA SER A 293 21.91 -29.34 -10.79
C SER A 293 23.31 -28.77 -10.61
N GLU A 294 24.27 -29.41 -11.28
CA GLU A 294 25.63 -28.88 -11.43
C GLU A 294 25.69 -27.51 -12.11
N ARG A 295 24.72 -27.20 -13.00
CA ARG A 295 24.67 -25.88 -13.66
C ARG A 295 24.22 -24.81 -12.68
N ALA A 296 23.18 -25.08 -11.89
CA ALA A 296 22.71 -24.18 -10.84
C ALA A 296 23.81 -23.94 -9.81
N LYS A 297 24.43 -25.02 -9.30
CA LYS A 297 25.56 -24.96 -8.36
C LYS A 297 26.68 -24.06 -8.88
N ARG A 298 27.17 -24.30 -10.10
CA ARG A 298 28.23 -23.49 -10.70
C ARG A 298 27.84 -22.02 -10.86
N THR A 299 26.61 -21.75 -11.28
CA THR A 299 26.12 -20.37 -11.44
C THR A 299 25.99 -19.64 -10.10
N LEU A 300 25.60 -20.32 -9.02
CA LEU A 300 25.62 -19.75 -7.68
C LEU A 300 27.04 -19.50 -7.16
N LEU A 301 27.99 -20.41 -7.43
CA LEU A 301 29.41 -20.21 -7.12
C LEU A 301 30.00 -18.99 -7.87
N GLU A 302 29.60 -18.78 -9.13
CA GLU A 302 29.92 -17.56 -9.89
C GLU A 302 29.30 -16.32 -9.20
N GLY A 303 28.04 -16.42 -8.76
CA GLY A 303 27.28 -15.35 -8.08
C GLY A 303 27.87 -14.91 -6.74
N LEU A 304 28.71 -15.72 -6.11
CA LEU A 304 29.47 -15.27 -4.96
C LEU A 304 30.32 -14.04 -5.28
N GLN A 305 30.80 -13.88 -6.53
CA GLN A 305 31.65 -12.78 -7.01
C GLN A 305 30.86 -11.65 -7.68
N ASP A 306 29.55 -11.55 -7.43
CA ASP A 306 28.73 -10.47 -7.99
C ASP A 306 29.24 -9.09 -7.54
N ASP A 307 29.10 -8.10 -8.41
CA ASP A 307 29.54 -6.72 -8.14
C ASP A 307 28.64 -6.04 -7.09
N VAL A 308 27.42 -6.54 -6.90
CA VAL A 308 26.47 -6.05 -5.91
C VAL A 308 26.45 -6.97 -4.69
N SER A 309 26.69 -6.39 -3.50
CA SER A 309 26.91 -7.16 -2.27
C SER A 309 25.67 -7.95 -1.83
N TRP A 310 24.47 -7.39 -1.92
CA TRP A 310 23.25 -8.10 -1.53
C TRP A 310 22.94 -9.28 -2.49
N VAL A 311 23.34 -9.19 -3.76
CA VAL A 311 23.18 -10.31 -4.72
C VAL A 311 24.10 -11.46 -4.35
N SER A 312 25.34 -11.16 -3.97
CA SER A 312 26.29 -12.16 -3.45
C SER A 312 25.79 -12.83 -2.16
N ASP A 313 25.14 -12.07 -1.29
CA ASP A 313 24.50 -12.54 -0.05
C ASP A 313 23.40 -13.59 -0.34
N VAL A 314 22.53 -13.29 -1.30
CA VAL A 314 21.51 -14.24 -1.77
C VAL A 314 22.13 -15.51 -2.36
N ALA A 315 23.21 -15.40 -3.13
CA ALA A 315 23.92 -16.56 -3.66
C ALA A 315 24.52 -17.45 -2.55
N ILE A 316 25.08 -16.86 -1.49
CA ILE A 316 25.56 -17.59 -0.30
C ILE A 316 24.42 -18.38 0.33
N ASN A 317 23.27 -17.74 0.57
CA ASN A 317 22.11 -18.41 1.18
C ASN A 317 21.54 -19.52 0.29
N ALA A 318 21.46 -19.31 -1.02
CA ALA A 318 20.95 -20.32 -1.95
C ALA A 318 21.86 -21.56 -2.07
N LEU A 319 23.18 -21.40 -1.84
CA LEU A 319 24.14 -22.51 -1.80
C LEU A 319 23.92 -23.45 -0.61
N ASP A 320 23.16 -23.05 0.41
CA ASP A 320 22.84 -23.93 1.53
C ASP A 320 22.14 -25.22 1.10
N SER A 321 21.31 -25.14 0.06
CA SER A 321 20.63 -26.30 -0.54
C SER A 321 21.55 -27.24 -1.32
N PHE A 322 22.83 -26.90 -1.53
CA PHE A 322 23.79 -27.69 -2.31
C PHE A 322 24.85 -28.33 -1.43
N GLU A 323 25.21 -29.59 -1.71
CA GLU A 323 26.30 -30.29 -1.02
C GLU A 323 27.62 -30.24 -1.80
N GLY A 324 28.75 -30.38 -1.08
CA GLY A 324 30.07 -30.66 -1.66
C GLY A 324 31.20 -29.73 -1.22
N ASP A 325 32.42 -30.28 -1.12
CA ASP A 325 33.63 -29.59 -0.64
C ASP A 325 33.94 -28.27 -1.37
N GLU A 326 33.59 -28.17 -2.65
CA GLU A 326 33.77 -26.94 -3.44
C GLU A 326 32.87 -25.79 -2.92
N VAL A 327 31.62 -26.09 -2.57
CA VAL A 327 30.68 -25.13 -1.99
C VAL A 327 31.19 -24.68 -0.63
N ASP A 328 31.61 -25.65 0.20
CA ASP A 328 32.13 -25.38 1.54
C ASP A 328 33.40 -24.51 1.48
N ALA A 329 34.33 -24.82 0.57
CA ALA A 329 35.54 -24.03 0.36
C ALA A 329 35.23 -22.61 -0.15
N ALA A 330 34.25 -22.47 -1.04
CA ALA A 330 33.87 -21.17 -1.59
C ALA A 330 33.19 -20.26 -0.54
N ILE A 331 32.28 -20.81 0.27
CA ILE A 331 31.65 -20.09 1.39
C ILE A 331 32.70 -19.75 2.45
N LEU A 332 33.60 -20.68 2.79
CA LEU A 332 34.70 -20.41 3.72
C LEU A 332 35.61 -19.27 3.22
N GLY A 333 35.88 -19.21 1.91
CA GLY A 333 36.61 -18.10 1.30
C GLY A 333 35.93 -16.74 1.52
N ARG A 334 34.59 -16.70 1.57
CA ARG A 334 33.80 -15.49 1.82
C ARG A 334 33.81 -15.05 3.27
N VAL A 335 33.92 -15.99 4.22
CA VAL A 335 34.16 -15.65 5.64
C VAL A 335 35.40 -14.76 5.75
N PHE A 336 36.47 -15.11 5.03
CA PHE A 336 37.70 -14.33 4.99
C PHE A 336 37.70 -13.28 3.86
N GLY A 337 36.55 -12.73 3.47
CA GLY A 337 36.43 -11.68 2.46
C GLY A 337 36.61 -10.27 3.01
N ASP A 338 36.86 -9.29 2.13
CA ASP A 338 37.05 -7.89 2.55
C ASP A 338 35.73 -7.17 2.90
N ASN A 339 34.59 -7.66 2.43
CA ASN A 339 33.26 -7.08 2.68
C ASN A 339 32.66 -7.57 4.02
N PRO A 340 32.51 -6.70 5.04
CA PRO A 340 32.01 -7.10 6.37
C PRO A 340 30.61 -7.71 6.38
N TRP A 341 29.69 -7.23 5.54
CA TRP A 341 28.33 -7.77 5.44
C TRP A 341 28.36 -9.23 4.99
N LEU A 342 29.08 -9.49 3.90
CA LEU A 342 29.20 -10.83 3.32
C LEU A 342 29.97 -11.81 4.21
N ARG A 343 30.90 -11.34 5.03
CA ARG A 343 31.57 -12.19 6.03
C ARG A 343 30.56 -12.79 7.00
N THR A 344 29.57 -12.01 7.41
CA THR A 344 28.57 -12.44 8.38
C THR A 344 27.65 -13.51 7.83
N THR A 345 27.06 -13.28 6.66
CA THR A 345 26.25 -14.31 6.02
C THR A 345 27.07 -15.56 5.73
N ALA A 346 28.27 -15.41 5.17
CA ALA A 346 29.13 -16.57 4.87
C ALA A 346 29.48 -17.37 6.12
N PHE A 347 29.76 -16.70 7.24
CA PHE A 347 30.03 -17.37 8.50
C PHE A 347 28.81 -18.15 8.99
N MET A 348 27.63 -17.54 8.95
CA MET A 348 26.36 -18.20 9.33
C MET A 348 26.05 -19.40 8.43
N ALA A 349 26.14 -19.25 7.11
CA ALA A 349 25.92 -20.32 6.15
C ALA A 349 26.94 -21.46 6.33
N TYR A 350 28.23 -21.14 6.51
CA TYR A 350 29.26 -22.15 6.76
C TYR A 350 29.03 -22.88 8.10
N ARG A 351 28.57 -22.16 9.12
CA ARG A 351 28.27 -22.71 10.44
C ARG A 351 27.14 -23.74 10.37
N ALA A 352 26.03 -23.43 9.70
CA ALA A 352 24.87 -24.31 9.56
C ALA A 352 25.24 -25.68 8.93
N ARG A 353 26.24 -25.69 8.06
CA ARG A 353 26.67 -26.86 7.29
C ARG A 353 27.58 -27.83 8.06
N LEU A 354 28.28 -27.37 9.10
CA LEU A 354 29.30 -28.17 9.79
C LEU A 354 28.83 -28.92 11.04
N GLY A 355 27.61 -28.67 11.54
CA GLY A 355 26.98 -29.52 12.55
C GLY A 355 27.84 -29.94 13.76
N ILE A 356 28.78 -29.08 14.25
CA ILE A 356 29.75 -29.25 15.37
C ILE A 356 31.23 -29.36 14.90
N ASP A 357 31.92 -28.21 14.82
CA ASP A 357 33.18 -27.87 15.51
C ASP A 357 33.68 -26.50 14.98
N HIS A 358 33.25 -25.42 15.65
CA HIS A 358 33.56 -24.04 15.24
C HIS A 358 34.76 -23.46 15.99
N GLU A 359 35.30 -24.16 16.99
CA GLU A 359 36.32 -23.62 17.89
C GLU A 359 37.59 -23.27 17.11
N ALA A 360 38.03 -24.15 16.22
CA ALA A 360 39.19 -23.91 15.37
C ALA A 360 38.97 -22.79 14.32
N LEU A 361 37.73 -22.57 13.86
CA LEU A 361 37.40 -21.48 12.95
C LEU A 361 37.37 -20.15 13.69
N ILE A 362 36.70 -20.09 14.84
CA ILE A 362 36.62 -18.90 15.70
C ILE A 362 38.03 -18.47 16.13
N GLU A 363 38.85 -19.41 16.61
CA GLU A 363 40.24 -19.16 17.01
C GLU A 363 41.11 -18.68 15.84
N ARG A 364 40.72 -18.98 14.59
CA ARG A 364 41.37 -18.45 13.38
C ARG A 364 40.86 -17.06 13.03
N LEU A 365 39.57 -16.77 13.22
CA LEU A 365 38.97 -15.45 13.00
C LEU A 365 39.51 -14.42 14.00
N GLU A 366 39.63 -14.78 15.29
CA GLU A 366 40.20 -13.93 16.34
C GLU A 366 41.64 -13.48 16.05
N ARG A 367 42.39 -14.27 15.27
CA ARG A 367 43.78 -13.98 14.89
C ARG A 367 43.90 -13.18 13.59
N ASP A 368 42.83 -13.05 12.83
CA ASP A 368 42.82 -12.35 11.55
C ASP A 368 42.55 -10.86 11.79
N GLU A 369 43.45 -9.99 11.33
CA GLU A 369 43.39 -8.54 11.59
C GLU A 369 42.09 -7.89 11.11
N ARG A 370 41.39 -8.49 10.14
CA ARG A 370 40.11 -7.99 9.61
C ARG A 370 38.96 -8.09 10.60
N PHE A 371 39.06 -8.94 11.61
CA PHE A 371 38.03 -9.17 12.63
C PHE A 371 38.37 -8.55 13.98
N ARG A 372 39.51 -7.84 14.09
CA ARG A 372 40.04 -7.33 15.35
C ARG A 372 39.09 -6.37 16.10
N ASP A 373 38.29 -5.63 15.34
CA ASP A 373 37.35 -4.63 15.84
C ASP A 373 35.88 -5.10 15.71
N GLU A 374 35.64 -6.34 15.24
CA GLU A 374 34.31 -6.93 15.16
C GLU A 374 33.98 -7.68 16.45
N ASN A 375 32.75 -7.53 16.94
CA ASN A 375 32.30 -8.30 18.08
C ASN A 375 32.02 -9.75 17.65
N LEU A 376 33.03 -10.62 17.73
CA LEU A 376 32.91 -12.06 17.46
C LEU A 376 31.88 -12.75 18.38
N GLU A 377 31.71 -12.25 19.61
CA GLU A 377 30.65 -12.66 20.54
C GLU A 377 29.26 -12.28 20.00
N SER A 378 29.16 -11.28 19.12
CA SER A 378 27.92 -11.01 18.39
C SER A 378 27.65 -12.03 17.29
N TYR A 379 28.62 -12.77 16.77
CA TYR A 379 28.33 -13.89 15.85
C TYR A 379 27.84 -15.14 16.60
N GLU A 380 28.22 -15.27 17.87
CA GLU A 380 27.69 -16.26 18.81
C GLU A 380 26.30 -15.86 19.34
N ASN A 381 26.08 -14.56 19.59
CA ASN A 381 24.85 -13.98 20.14
C ASN A 381 23.91 -13.35 19.10
N ALA A 382 24.27 -13.33 17.81
CA ALA A 382 23.45 -12.81 16.71
C ALA A 382 22.32 -13.79 16.50
N VAL A 383 21.34 -13.66 17.39
CA VAL A 383 20.04 -14.29 17.40
C VAL A 383 20.14 -15.82 17.43
N ASP A 384 19.28 -16.41 18.24
CA ASP A 384 18.91 -17.80 18.14
C ASP A 384 18.23 -17.98 16.75
N TRP A 385 18.96 -17.86 15.64
CA TRP A 385 18.43 -17.99 14.27
C TRP A 385 18.05 -19.44 14.01
N GLU A 386 18.55 -20.42 14.76
CA GLU A 386 17.93 -21.74 14.75
C GLU A 386 16.50 -21.68 15.31
N LYS A 387 16.21 -20.78 16.26
CA LYS A 387 14.85 -20.53 16.75
C LYS A 387 14.08 -19.52 15.88
N LEU A 388 14.71 -18.51 15.30
CA LEU A 388 14.07 -17.53 14.41
C LEU A 388 13.85 -18.10 13.00
N ALA A 389 14.76 -18.91 12.48
CA ALA A 389 14.58 -19.74 11.29
C ALA A 389 13.72 -20.98 11.59
N ALA A 390 13.74 -21.57 12.79
CA ALA A 390 12.70 -22.55 13.16
C ALA A 390 11.30 -21.92 13.35
N ASP A 391 11.22 -20.63 13.70
CA ASP A 391 9.96 -19.89 13.76
C ASP A 391 9.54 -19.37 12.36
N TRP A 392 10.48 -19.15 11.43
CA TRP A 392 10.21 -18.69 10.05
C TRP A 392 10.05 -19.81 9.00
N GLU A 393 10.67 -20.98 9.19
CA GLU A 393 10.63 -22.10 8.24
C GLU A 393 9.70 -23.26 8.66
N ARG A 394 8.87 -23.09 9.69
CA ARG A 394 8.03 -24.19 10.20
C ARG A 394 6.55 -23.91 10.37
N ASP A 395 6.03 -22.85 9.74
CA ASP A 395 4.63 -22.85 9.37
C ASP A 395 4.52 -23.24 7.88
N PRO A 396 4.06 -24.46 7.53
CA PRO A 396 3.79 -24.80 6.13
C PRO A 396 2.78 -23.85 5.48
N ASN A 397 2.07 -23.04 6.28
CA ASN A 397 1.14 -22.02 5.85
C ASN A 397 1.74 -20.62 5.66
N THR A 398 3.01 -20.36 5.97
CA THR A 398 3.64 -19.07 5.64
C THR A 398 4.39 -19.12 4.31
N CYS A 399 4.44 -17.98 3.63
CA CYS A 399 5.08 -17.82 2.34
C CYS A 399 6.10 -16.68 2.40
N PRO A 400 7.40 -16.96 2.18
CA PRO A 400 8.45 -15.96 2.22
C PRO A 400 8.57 -15.28 0.86
N PHE A 401 7.48 -14.69 0.35
CA PHE A 401 7.63 -13.73 -0.73
C PHE A 401 7.90 -12.38 -0.12
N TYR A 402 9.04 -11.81 -0.49
CA TYR A 402 9.29 -10.40 -0.26
C TYR A 402 8.32 -9.62 -1.16
N PRO A 403 7.74 -8.51 -0.69
CA PRO A 403 7.06 -7.59 -1.58
C PRO A 403 8.03 -7.28 -2.72
N VAL A 404 7.59 -7.49 -3.96
CA VAL A 404 8.35 -7.03 -5.13
C VAL A 404 8.54 -5.53 -4.93
N GLU A 405 9.79 -5.05 -5.03
CA GLU A 405 10.06 -3.62 -5.00
C GLU A 405 9.10 -2.95 -5.99
N ARG A 406 8.53 -1.80 -5.61
CA ARG A 406 7.54 -1.12 -6.46
C ARG A 406 8.09 -0.99 -7.86
N ASP A 407 7.18 -1.03 -8.85
CA ASP A 407 7.46 -0.82 -10.27
C ASP A 407 8.70 0.08 -10.44
N PRO A 408 9.86 -0.46 -10.86
CA PRO A 408 11.11 0.31 -10.89
C PRO A 408 11.07 1.44 -11.91
N THR A 409 10.01 1.54 -12.73
CA THR A 409 9.73 2.67 -13.60
C THR A 409 8.99 3.82 -12.91
N LYS A 410 8.52 3.62 -11.68
CA LYS A 410 7.87 4.63 -10.85
C LYS A 410 8.76 4.97 -9.68
N SER A 411 9.08 6.25 -9.54
CA SER A 411 9.85 6.74 -8.40
C SER A 411 9.19 6.39 -7.06
N ASP A 412 10.03 6.05 -6.07
CA ASP A 412 9.65 5.93 -4.67
C ASP A 412 9.19 7.25 -4.06
N TYR A 413 9.33 8.36 -4.78
CA TYR A 413 8.98 9.69 -4.33
C TYR A 413 8.01 10.38 -5.28
N LEU A 414 7.01 11.01 -4.66
CA LEU A 414 6.15 11.99 -5.29
C LEU A 414 6.57 13.38 -4.84
N ARG A 415 6.50 14.34 -5.75
CA ARG A 415 6.56 15.76 -5.40
C ARG A 415 5.15 16.28 -5.26
N LEU A 416 4.88 16.99 -4.16
CA LEU A 416 3.62 17.72 -4.00
C LEU A 416 3.59 18.91 -4.95
N VAL A 417 2.50 19.05 -5.68
CA VAL A 417 2.28 20.14 -6.63
C VAL A 417 1.01 20.87 -6.21
N GLY A 418 1.17 22.07 -5.65
CA GLY A 418 0.05 22.98 -5.41
C GLY A 418 -0.49 23.56 -6.72
N ASN A 419 -1.68 24.13 -6.66
CA ASN A 419 -2.24 24.89 -7.79
C ASN A 419 -1.34 26.10 -8.13
N GLU A 420 -1.51 26.70 -9.31
CA GLU A 420 -0.63 27.76 -9.86
C GLU A 420 -0.33 28.94 -8.91
N SER A 421 -1.17 29.17 -7.89
CA SER A 421 -1.01 30.23 -6.88
C SER A 421 -0.77 29.74 -5.45
N GLU A 422 -0.66 28.42 -5.21
CA GLU A 422 -0.57 27.85 -3.86
C GLU A 422 0.86 27.43 -3.53
N GLU A 423 1.41 27.94 -2.42
CA GLU A 423 2.74 27.57 -1.94
C GLU A 423 2.70 26.28 -1.12
N SER A 424 1.49 25.76 -0.83
CA SER A 424 1.28 24.53 -0.09
C SER A 424 0.02 23.76 -0.52
N VAL A 425 0.10 22.44 -0.42
CA VAL A 425 -0.97 21.46 -0.67
C VAL A 425 -1.65 21.08 0.64
N ARG A 426 -2.98 21.00 0.65
CA ARG A 426 -3.74 20.60 1.84
C ARG A 426 -3.55 19.14 2.21
N CYS A 427 -3.41 18.87 3.51
CA CYS A 427 -3.34 17.54 4.11
C CYS A 427 -4.73 16.99 4.42
N HIS A 428 -5.08 15.80 3.92
CA HIS A 428 -6.32 15.13 4.28
C HIS A 428 -6.07 14.00 5.29
N VAL A 429 -7.00 13.83 6.25
CA VAL A 429 -6.94 12.74 7.24
C VAL A 429 -7.22 11.37 6.61
N ARG A 430 -8.06 11.33 5.58
CA ARG A 430 -8.32 10.16 4.73
C ARG A 430 -8.81 10.63 3.34
N PRO A 431 -8.72 9.78 2.31
CA PRO A 431 -9.26 10.05 0.97
C PRO A 431 -10.72 10.50 1.03
N GLY A 432 -11.05 11.58 0.32
CA GLY A 432 -12.41 12.11 0.24
C GLY A 432 -13.00 12.67 1.53
N ALA A 433 -12.31 12.58 2.67
CA ALA A 433 -12.83 13.16 3.91
C ALA A 433 -12.93 14.68 3.79
N ALA A 434 -14.09 15.19 4.20
CA ALA A 434 -14.28 16.60 4.40
C ALA A 434 -13.28 17.10 5.46
N GLN A 435 -12.37 17.96 5.03
CA GLN A 435 -11.37 18.52 5.93
C GLN A 435 -12.00 19.35 7.04
N ARG A 436 -11.34 19.34 8.20
CA ARG A 436 -11.76 20.08 9.38
C ARG A 436 -10.64 21.04 9.82
N PRO A 437 -10.96 22.26 10.28
CA PRO A 437 -9.98 23.32 10.54
C PRO A 437 -8.81 22.91 11.46
N ILE A 438 -9.06 22.04 12.44
CA ILE A 438 -8.04 21.59 13.40
C ILE A 438 -7.02 20.60 12.82
N PHE A 439 -7.37 19.93 11.72
CA PHE A 439 -6.51 18.97 11.00
C PHE A 439 -6.12 19.45 9.60
N ALA A 440 -6.50 20.68 9.23
CA ALA A 440 -6.27 21.26 7.92
C ALA A 440 -4.86 21.88 7.83
N ASP A 441 -3.85 21.02 8.05
CA ASP A 441 -2.46 21.37 7.83
C ASP A 441 -2.15 21.42 6.34
N ARG A 442 -1.18 22.24 5.95
CA ARG A 442 -0.72 22.32 4.57
C ARG A 442 0.75 21.95 4.49
N THR A 443 1.12 21.26 3.43
CA THR A 443 2.49 20.82 3.16
C THR A 443 3.02 21.60 1.95
N PRO A 444 4.22 22.20 1.99
CA PRO A 444 4.72 23.05 0.92
C PRO A 444 4.74 22.33 -0.42
N THR A 445 4.36 23.07 -1.45
CA THR A 445 4.60 22.70 -2.84
C THR A 445 6.08 22.44 -3.05
N GLY A 446 6.40 21.40 -3.81
CA GLY A 446 7.77 20.95 -4.03
C GLY A 446 8.28 19.94 -3.00
N SER A 447 7.57 19.73 -1.88
CA SER A 447 7.93 18.72 -0.90
C SER A 447 7.92 17.33 -1.51
N LEU A 448 8.96 16.55 -1.21
CA LEU A 448 8.99 15.13 -1.54
C LEU A 448 8.27 14.34 -0.45
N ILE A 449 7.41 13.43 -0.87
CA ILE A 449 6.81 12.40 -0.03
C ILE A 449 7.22 11.04 -0.56
N SER A 450 7.62 10.13 0.33
CA SER A 450 7.79 8.73 -0.03
C SER A 450 6.42 8.15 -0.37
N VAL A 451 6.30 7.49 -1.51
CA VAL A 451 5.13 6.68 -1.82
C VAL A 451 5.06 5.60 -0.74
N GLY A 452 4.05 5.62 0.13
CA GLY A 452 3.89 4.65 1.21
C GLY A 452 2.78 3.64 0.93
N ASP A 453 1.60 4.17 0.69
CA ASP A 453 0.36 3.45 0.45
C ASP A 453 -0.50 4.28 -0.51
N SER A 454 -1.44 3.62 -1.16
CA SER A 454 -2.37 4.27 -2.08
C SER A 454 -3.80 3.80 -1.83
N PHE A 455 -4.76 4.67 -2.16
CA PHE A 455 -6.17 4.37 -1.98
C PHE A 455 -6.97 5.02 -3.11
N GLU A 456 -7.82 4.25 -3.78
CA GLU A 456 -8.74 4.82 -4.77
C GLU A 456 -10.01 5.30 -4.08
N HIS A 457 -10.40 6.54 -4.31
CA HIS A 457 -11.68 7.06 -3.83
C HIS A 457 -12.35 7.87 -4.94
N GLU A 458 -13.61 7.52 -5.26
CA GLU A 458 -14.40 8.17 -6.32
C GLU A 458 -13.70 8.25 -7.69
N GLY A 459 -12.84 7.28 -8.02
CA GLY A 459 -12.12 7.21 -9.30
C GLY A 459 -10.84 8.07 -9.36
N GLU A 460 -10.44 8.68 -8.25
CA GLU A 460 -9.15 9.36 -8.10
C GLU A 460 -8.25 8.54 -7.16
N MET A 461 -6.96 8.42 -7.50
CA MET A 461 -5.98 7.82 -6.61
C MET A 461 -5.55 8.81 -5.53
N TRP A 462 -5.33 8.31 -4.33
CA TRP A 462 -4.80 9.09 -3.21
C TRP A 462 -3.53 8.44 -2.69
N TRP A 463 -2.60 9.27 -2.23
CA TRP A 463 -1.28 8.86 -1.78
C TRP A 463 -1.04 9.33 -0.35
N VAL A 464 -0.50 8.45 0.48
CA VAL A 464 -0.11 8.83 1.84
C VAL A 464 1.35 9.33 1.87
N GLY A 465 1.57 10.42 2.59
CA GLY A 465 2.88 10.98 2.85
C GLY A 465 2.85 11.87 4.10
N ARG A 466 3.87 11.78 4.96
CA ARG A 466 3.97 12.61 6.18
C ARG A 466 2.72 12.54 7.09
N GLY A 467 2.05 11.38 7.14
CA GLY A 467 0.81 11.20 7.92
C GLY A 467 -0.45 11.80 7.29
N CYS A 468 -0.36 12.29 6.06
CA CYS A 468 -1.44 12.94 5.31
C CYS A 468 -1.78 12.17 4.04
N TRP A 469 -3.02 12.30 3.58
CA TRP A 469 -3.47 11.86 2.27
C TRP A 469 -3.53 13.02 1.30
N PHE A 470 -3.01 12.80 0.09
CA PHE A 470 -2.99 13.76 -1.00
C PHE A 470 -3.65 13.15 -2.25
N PRO A 471 -4.51 13.88 -2.94
CA PRO A 471 -5.12 13.40 -4.18
C PRO A 471 -4.07 13.33 -5.30
N GLU A 472 -4.31 12.48 -6.30
CA GLU A 472 -3.46 12.33 -7.48
C GLU A 472 -3.25 13.67 -8.20
N SER A 473 -4.27 14.52 -8.22
CA SER A 473 -4.19 15.88 -8.77
C SER A 473 -3.18 16.80 -8.08
N ALA A 474 -2.70 16.47 -6.87
CA ALA A 474 -1.77 17.27 -6.09
C ALA A 474 -0.37 16.65 -5.99
N VAL A 475 -0.06 15.64 -6.80
CA VAL A 475 1.24 14.96 -6.82
C VAL A 475 1.78 14.77 -8.24
N GLU A 476 3.10 14.76 -8.37
CA GLU A 476 3.79 14.31 -9.59
C GLU A 476 4.87 13.28 -9.24
N PHE A 477 5.06 12.27 -10.11
CA PHE A 477 6.17 11.33 -9.98
C PHE A 477 7.47 12.00 -10.39
N VAL A 478 8.52 11.85 -9.57
CA VAL A 478 9.82 12.48 -9.82
C VAL A 478 10.95 11.50 -9.61
N ASP A 479 11.86 11.36 -10.58
CA ASP A 479 13.10 10.60 -10.40
C ASP A 479 14.04 11.36 -9.46
N ALA A 480 13.82 11.21 -8.15
CA ALA A 480 14.53 11.93 -7.11
C ALA A 480 15.19 10.95 -6.14
N ALA A 481 16.44 11.23 -5.77
CA ALA A 481 17.07 10.58 -4.64
C ALA A 481 16.38 11.01 -3.34
N ALA A 482 16.43 10.13 -2.32
CA ALA A 482 15.92 10.43 -0.99
C ALA A 482 16.44 11.79 -0.51
N PRO A 483 15.58 12.72 -0.04
CA PRO A 483 16.07 13.98 0.49
C PRO A 483 16.95 13.73 1.71
N ASP A 484 18.18 14.28 1.70
CA ASP A 484 19.18 14.10 2.78
C ASP A 484 18.71 14.62 4.15
N SER A 485 17.67 15.46 4.18
CA SER A 485 17.06 15.93 5.42
C SER A 485 15.64 16.42 5.20
N TYR A 486 14.81 16.21 6.22
CA TYR A 486 13.49 16.82 6.33
C TYR A 486 13.66 18.34 6.51
N VAL A 487 13.19 19.12 5.53
CA VAL A 487 12.98 20.55 5.71
C VAL A 487 11.53 20.73 6.15
N GLU A 488 11.37 21.21 7.39
CA GLU A 488 10.08 21.57 7.93
C GLU A 488 9.50 22.70 7.07
N PRO A 489 8.21 22.64 6.72
CA PRO A 489 7.55 23.71 5.99
C PRO A 489 7.89 25.06 6.59
N ASP A 490 8.36 25.99 5.78
CA ASP A 490 8.29 27.38 6.16
C ASP A 490 6.79 27.69 6.26
N GLY A 491 6.27 27.70 7.49
CA GLY A 491 4.84 27.72 7.82
C GLY A 491 4.17 29.04 7.46
N VAL A 492 4.07 29.30 6.16
CA VAL A 492 3.55 30.53 5.57
C VAL A 492 2.06 30.39 5.23
N GLU A 493 1.55 29.17 5.05
CA GLU A 493 0.15 28.91 4.71
C GLU A 493 -0.52 27.94 5.68
N PHE A 494 -1.75 28.24 6.09
CA PHE A 494 -2.59 27.37 6.92
C PHE A 494 -4.07 27.61 6.65
N ASP A 495 -4.92 26.63 6.93
CA ASP A 495 -6.36 26.79 6.79
C ASP A 495 -7.04 27.16 8.12
N ILE A 496 -8.13 27.93 8.01
CA ILE A 496 -9.04 28.33 9.10
C ILE A 496 -10.48 27.98 8.77
N ALA A 497 -11.36 28.01 9.78
CA ALA A 497 -12.80 27.87 9.55
C ALA A 497 -13.39 29.15 8.94
N PRO A 498 -14.43 29.07 8.10
CA PRO A 498 -15.18 30.25 7.65
C PRO A 498 -15.75 31.10 8.80
N THR A 499 -16.02 30.48 9.96
CA THR A 499 -16.45 31.19 11.17
C THR A 499 -15.37 32.08 11.76
N ASP A 500 -14.09 31.73 11.54
CA ASP A 500 -12.94 32.50 12.04
C ASP A 500 -12.77 33.83 11.29
N LEU A 501 -13.42 34.00 10.13
CA LEU A 501 -13.47 35.28 9.40
C LEU A 501 -14.10 36.42 10.20
N THR A 502 -14.81 36.10 11.29
CA THR A 502 -15.37 37.10 12.20
C THR A 502 -14.41 37.52 13.32
N ASP A 503 -13.22 36.91 13.40
CA ASP A 503 -12.22 37.24 14.40
C ASP A 503 -11.65 38.65 14.16
N PRO A 504 -11.72 39.56 15.15
CA PRO A 504 -11.24 40.93 15.00
C PRO A 504 -9.72 41.00 14.78
N TRP A 505 -8.95 40.04 15.30
CA TRP A 505 -7.51 40.00 15.11
C TRP A 505 -7.11 39.52 13.72
N LEU A 506 -7.85 38.57 13.16
CA LEU A 506 -7.69 38.20 11.75
C LEU A 506 -7.97 39.40 10.85
N THR A 507 -9.07 40.12 11.11
CA THR A 507 -9.42 41.33 10.36
C THR A 507 -8.32 42.39 10.44
N ALA A 508 -7.79 42.66 11.63
CA ALA A 508 -6.71 43.63 11.82
C ALA A 508 -5.43 43.25 11.07
N LEU A 509 -5.06 41.96 11.03
CA LEU A 509 -3.89 41.48 10.30
C LEU A 509 -4.08 41.53 8.78
N LEU A 510 -5.30 41.31 8.29
CA LEU A 510 -5.65 41.50 6.87
C LEU A 510 -5.59 42.98 6.47
N ASP A 511 -6.13 43.87 7.30
CA ASP A 511 -6.10 45.33 7.06
C ASP A 511 -4.68 45.89 7.08
N ALA A 512 -3.77 45.26 7.84
CA ALA A 512 -2.35 45.59 7.88
C ALA A 512 -1.53 44.99 6.71
N GLU A 513 -2.18 44.31 5.76
CA GLU A 513 -1.54 43.59 4.65
C GLU A 513 -0.52 42.52 5.13
N ALA A 514 -0.66 42.08 6.38
CA ALA A 514 0.21 41.07 7.00
C ALA A 514 -0.22 39.63 6.67
N LEU A 515 -1.48 39.47 6.25
CA LEU A 515 -2.08 38.21 5.81
C LEU A 515 -2.81 38.38 4.48
N GLU A 516 -2.95 37.29 3.74
CA GLU A 516 -3.81 37.16 2.57
C GLU A 516 -4.75 35.96 2.74
N LEU A 517 -5.98 36.08 2.24
CA LEU A 517 -6.93 34.96 2.18
C LEU A 517 -6.98 34.39 0.77
N PHE A 518 -6.88 33.07 0.64
CA PHE A 518 -6.94 32.37 -0.63
C PHE A 518 -7.77 31.09 -0.52
N ASP A 519 -7.98 30.40 -1.63
CA ASP A 519 -8.52 29.03 -1.67
C ASP A 519 -9.77 28.83 -0.75
N ARG A 520 -10.81 29.63 -1.03
CA ARG A 520 -12.02 29.67 -0.22
C ARG A 520 -12.98 28.56 -0.63
N THR A 521 -13.27 27.68 0.32
CA THR A 521 -14.31 26.66 0.22
C THR A 521 -15.45 26.99 1.17
N ASP A 522 -16.52 26.21 1.13
CA ASP A 522 -17.63 26.30 2.09
C ASP A 522 -17.23 25.86 3.52
N ARG A 523 -16.10 25.16 3.67
CA ARG A 523 -15.66 24.57 4.94
C ARG A 523 -14.33 25.10 5.48
N LEU A 524 -13.47 25.60 4.61
CA LEU A 524 -12.14 26.10 4.94
C LEU A 524 -11.78 27.34 4.11
N VAL A 525 -10.96 28.19 4.70
CA VAL A 525 -10.34 29.34 4.04
C VAL A 525 -8.83 29.24 4.25
N GLY A 526 -8.06 29.29 3.16
CA GLY A 526 -6.61 29.38 3.22
C GLY A 526 -6.17 30.78 3.68
N VAL A 527 -5.17 30.83 4.56
CA VAL A 527 -4.53 32.04 5.06
C VAL A 527 -3.05 31.96 4.76
N ARG A 528 -2.51 32.99 4.10
CA ARG A 528 -1.08 33.15 3.83
C ARG A 528 -0.50 34.28 4.68
N ILE A 529 0.65 34.04 5.30
CA ILE A 529 1.41 35.04 6.05
C ILE A 529 2.31 35.80 5.07
N LEU A 530 2.11 37.11 4.97
CA LEU A 530 2.91 38.00 4.11
C LEU A 530 3.92 38.83 4.90
N ALA A 531 3.93 38.68 6.23
CA ALA A 531 4.67 39.56 7.13
C ALA A 531 6.19 39.34 7.07
N ASP A 532 6.93 40.46 7.00
CA ASP A 532 8.37 40.47 7.24
C ASP A 532 8.63 40.11 8.72
N PRO A 533 9.39 39.04 9.00
CA PRO A 533 9.78 38.70 10.36
C PRO A 533 10.35 39.90 11.12
N ALA A 534 11.08 40.81 10.46
CA ALA A 534 11.74 41.98 11.06
C ALA A 534 10.84 43.21 11.32
N ALA A 535 9.56 43.17 10.94
CA ALA A 535 8.65 44.31 11.10
C ALA A 535 8.04 44.37 12.51
N GLY A 536 8.61 45.21 13.39
CA GLY A 536 8.25 45.29 14.81
C GLY A 536 6.75 45.52 15.11
N GLU A 537 6.07 46.46 14.42
CA GLU A 537 4.63 46.72 14.65
C GLU A 537 3.74 45.55 14.21
N ILE A 538 4.10 44.86 13.11
CA ILE A 538 3.38 43.69 12.62
C ILE A 538 3.60 42.50 13.57
N LEU A 539 4.82 42.33 14.07
CA LEU A 539 5.14 41.32 15.08
C LEU A 539 4.29 41.48 16.35
N GLU A 540 4.16 42.70 16.87
CA GLU A 540 3.28 42.97 18.02
C GLU A 540 1.82 42.60 17.74
N LEU A 541 1.34 42.84 16.52
CA LEU A 541 -0.02 42.49 16.11
C LEU A 541 -0.23 40.97 16.02
N PHE A 542 0.74 40.21 15.51
CA PHE A 542 0.70 38.74 15.53
C PHE A 542 0.72 38.17 16.94
N VAL A 543 1.58 38.71 17.80
CA VAL A 543 1.67 38.32 19.22
C VAL A 543 0.34 38.60 19.93
N ALA A 544 -0.28 39.76 19.67
CA ALA A 544 -1.57 40.11 20.22
C ALA A 544 -2.71 39.23 19.67
N ALA A 545 -2.69 38.89 18.38
CA ALA A 545 -3.63 37.95 17.76
C ALA A 545 -3.56 36.56 18.39
N TYR A 546 -2.35 36.00 18.49
CA TYR A 546 -2.11 34.73 19.17
C TYR A 546 -2.61 34.75 20.61
N LYS A 547 -2.36 35.83 21.36
CA LYS A 547 -2.77 35.93 22.78
C LYS A 547 -4.28 36.08 22.98
N ASN A 548 -4.94 36.86 22.12
CA ASN A 548 -6.27 37.39 22.41
C ASN A 548 -7.38 36.88 21.49
N SER A 549 -7.06 36.20 20.39
CA SER A 549 -8.06 35.54 19.53
C SER A 549 -8.91 34.56 20.34
N GLU A 550 -10.20 34.50 20.01
CA GLU A 550 -11.19 33.59 20.61
C GLU A 550 -11.67 32.54 19.61
N THR A 551 -10.92 32.34 18.53
CA THR A 551 -11.25 31.41 17.45
C THR A 551 -10.09 30.45 17.19
N LEU A 552 -10.28 29.46 16.31
CA LEU A 552 -9.21 28.53 15.95
C LEU A 552 -8.07 29.22 15.20
N PHE A 553 -8.32 30.37 14.57
CA PHE A 553 -7.29 31.19 13.93
C PHE A 553 -6.11 31.47 14.86
N GLY A 554 -6.37 31.86 16.10
CA GLY A 554 -5.31 32.09 17.08
C GLY A 554 -4.42 30.86 17.28
N LEU A 555 -5.00 29.65 17.34
CA LEU A 555 -4.24 28.41 17.56
C LEU A 555 -3.29 28.16 16.39
N ARG A 556 -3.71 28.47 15.16
CA ARG A 556 -2.91 28.26 13.95
C ARG A 556 -1.66 29.13 13.91
N LEU A 557 -1.62 30.24 14.66
CA LEU A 557 -0.44 31.10 14.75
C LEU A 557 0.68 30.52 15.65
N GLU A 558 0.42 29.47 16.44
CA GLU A 558 1.38 28.96 17.43
C GLU A 558 2.74 28.59 16.83
N SER A 559 2.73 27.79 15.75
CA SER A 559 3.96 27.32 15.09
C SER A 559 4.79 28.50 14.53
N TRP A 560 4.11 29.45 13.89
CA TRP A 560 4.74 30.66 13.36
C TRP A 560 5.35 31.53 14.47
N ILE A 561 4.62 31.74 15.57
CA ILE A 561 5.10 32.51 16.73
C ILE A 561 6.32 31.86 17.38
N LYS A 562 6.34 30.53 17.54
CA LYS A 562 7.50 29.80 18.06
C LYS A 562 8.75 30.03 17.21
N ARG A 563 8.61 29.93 15.88
CA ARG A 563 9.70 30.19 14.94
C ARG A 563 10.19 31.64 15.00
N LEU A 564 9.28 32.62 15.03
CA LEU A 564 9.67 34.03 15.11
C LEU A 564 10.51 34.32 16.37
N ARG A 565 10.21 33.67 17.49
CA ARG A 565 11.00 33.78 18.73
C ARG A 565 12.43 33.26 18.57
N GLU A 566 12.66 32.25 17.74
CA GLU A 566 14.01 31.72 17.49
C GLU A 566 14.87 32.70 16.68
N ILE A 567 14.23 33.50 15.80
CA ILE A 567 14.92 34.43 14.90
C ILE A 567 15.03 35.83 15.52
N HIS A 568 14.06 36.24 16.35
CA HIS A 568 14.05 37.52 17.06
C HIS A 568 14.38 37.37 18.53
N HIS A 569 15.57 37.81 18.91
CA HIS A 569 16.07 37.73 20.30
C HIS A 569 15.72 38.96 21.16
N ASP A 570 14.86 39.87 20.70
CA ASP A 570 14.42 41.02 21.51
C ASP A 570 13.38 40.58 22.55
N ASP A 571 13.84 40.33 23.76
CA ASP A 571 13.02 39.89 24.88
C ASP A 571 11.85 40.85 25.21
N SER A 572 11.89 42.13 24.83
CA SER A 572 10.83 43.09 25.20
C SER A 572 9.47 42.78 24.57
N VAL A 573 9.46 42.25 23.34
CA VAL A 573 8.25 41.82 22.64
C VAL A 573 7.73 40.49 23.23
N TRP A 574 8.67 39.57 23.54
CA TRP A 574 8.37 38.22 24.03
C TRP A 574 8.05 38.14 25.53
N GLN A 575 8.47 39.13 26.33
CA GLN A 575 8.11 39.24 27.76
C GLN A 575 6.58 39.22 27.95
N SER A 576 5.82 39.72 26.97
CA SER A 576 4.35 39.68 26.99
C SER A 576 3.73 38.29 26.73
N LEU A 577 4.54 37.35 26.20
CA LEU A 577 4.21 35.96 25.89
C LEU A 577 4.74 34.95 26.91
N ASP A 578 5.81 35.27 27.65
CA ASP A 578 6.26 34.41 28.75
C ASP A 578 5.21 34.34 29.89
N ASP A 579 4.31 35.32 29.94
CA ASP A 579 3.05 35.32 30.71
C ASP A 579 1.86 34.72 29.90
N ILE A 580 2.02 33.56 29.26
CA ILE A 580 0.86 32.72 28.93
C ILE A 580 0.29 32.23 30.27
N ASP A 581 -0.63 33.03 30.80
CA ASP A 581 -1.31 32.72 32.05
C ASP A 581 -2.10 31.41 31.92
N GLN A 582 -2.51 30.87 33.06
CA GLN A 582 -3.33 29.67 33.10
C GLN A 582 -4.66 29.84 32.34
N HIS A 583 -5.16 31.07 32.18
CA HIS A 583 -6.41 31.42 31.50
C HIS A 583 -6.31 31.30 29.98
N SER A 584 -5.18 31.68 29.35
CA SER A 584 -4.90 31.46 27.93
C SER A 584 -4.74 29.97 27.64
N ARG A 585 -4.02 29.21 28.48
CA ARG A 585 -3.95 27.74 28.37
C ARG A 585 -5.32 27.06 28.52
N GLU A 586 -6.11 27.50 29.49
CA GLU A 586 -7.48 26.99 29.70
C GLU A 586 -8.43 27.39 28.57
N ARG A 587 -8.22 28.57 27.96
CA ARG A 587 -8.93 29.01 26.75
C ARG A 587 -8.57 28.13 25.57
N TRP A 588 -7.28 27.91 25.31
CA TRP A 588 -6.83 27.01 24.24
C TRP A 588 -7.36 25.61 24.44
N ARG A 589 -7.27 25.08 25.66
CA ARG A 589 -7.85 23.79 26.04
C ARG A 589 -9.34 23.73 25.75
N ARG A 590 -10.11 24.77 26.09
CA ARG A 590 -11.55 24.84 25.76
C ARG A 590 -11.84 24.93 24.28
N LEU A 591 -11.11 25.75 23.51
CA LEU A 591 -11.28 25.82 22.06
C LEU A 591 -10.94 24.48 21.39
N LEU A 592 -9.89 23.80 21.88
CA LEU A 592 -9.51 22.48 21.43
C LEU A 592 -10.57 21.45 21.83
N GLU A 593 -11.08 21.48 23.06
CA GLU A 593 -12.14 20.60 23.58
C GLU A 593 -13.46 20.83 22.87
N ASP A 594 -13.86 22.07 22.57
CA ASP A 594 -15.08 22.40 21.84
C ASP A 594 -14.94 21.97 20.37
N ALA A 595 -13.78 22.18 19.75
CA ALA A 595 -13.47 21.64 18.42
C ALA A 595 -13.48 20.10 18.44
N GLN A 596 -12.92 19.48 19.48
CA GLN A 596 -12.89 18.03 19.72
C GLN A 596 -14.24 17.43 20.16
N ALA A 597 -15.14 18.22 20.72
CA ALA A 597 -16.49 17.79 21.11
C ALA A 597 -17.48 17.98 19.96
N ALA A 598 -17.21 18.93 19.07
CA ALA A 598 -17.83 19.04 17.75
C ALA A 598 -17.25 18.03 16.73
N LEU A 599 -16.13 17.39 17.09
CA LEU A 599 -15.65 16.15 16.49
C LEU A 599 -16.32 14.98 17.21
N PRO A 600 -16.86 14.00 16.49
CA PRO A 600 -17.13 12.71 17.11
C PRO A 600 -15.92 11.75 16.99
N ALA A 601 -14.75 12.25 16.55
CA ALA A 601 -13.51 11.49 16.38
C ALA A 601 -12.30 12.20 17.03
N TYR A 602 -11.35 11.42 17.55
CA TYR A 602 -10.08 11.83 18.19
C TYR A 602 -10.14 12.31 19.65
N ARG A 603 -10.44 11.37 20.57
CA ARG A 603 -9.77 11.40 21.88
C ARG A 603 -8.34 10.87 21.68
N VAL A 604 -7.41 11.78 21.37
CA VAL A 604 -5.97 11.49 21.50
C VAL A 604 -5.70 11.17 22.98
N ARG A 605 -4.95 10.09 23.22
CA ARG A 605 -4.51 9.67 24.56
C ARG A 605 -3.52 10.65 25.16
#